data_AF-A0A7W5VGQ5-F1
#
_entry.id   AF-A0A7W5VGQ5-F1
#
_cell.length_a   1.000
_cell.length_b   1.000
_cell.length_c   1.000
_cell.angle_alpha   90.00
_cell.angle_beta   90.00
_cell.angle_gamma   90.00
#
_symmetry.space_group_name_H-M   'P 1'
#
loop_
_entity.id
_entity.type
_entity.pdbx_description
1 polymer ?
#
loop_
_entity_poly.entity_id
_entity_poly.type
_entity_poly.pdbx_seq_one_letter_code
_entity_poly.pdbx_strand_id
1 'polypeptide(L)'
;MRPLESLLTGLAGVCSSGALRVGRSGVVYLLEGKVTYMESAETPGVEELLTSGGRVSTADMERAVTRREGGEPLFSEGLLTREELAEALRRTVLDSALLLFGLDHARPKFRPSERHWLGPHWHFEVGELIEECGRRTAELDQVWPSDELDAAPVVPVPRLPGERVSLTDRQWEVLVHADGAATPLELARRLDRTAFTVLLAVRELAAADLLVKPRRAPALPRRSAKPPGTDVRHEPAELSLLLRLKAGLEQL
;
A
#
# COMPACT_ATOMS: atom_id res chain seq x y z
N MET A 1 -4.31 1.71 16.89
CA MET A 1 -3.14 1.91 16.02
C MET A 1 -2.72 0.56 15.49
N ARG A 2 -2.64 0.41 14.16
CA ARG A 2 -2.36 -0.87 13.49
C ARG A 2 -0.88 -1.27 13.64
N PRO A 3 -0.50 -2.55 13.44
CA PRO A 3 0.87 -3.02 13.66
C PRO A 3 1.93 -2.26 12.86
N LEU A 4 1.65 -1.96 11.59
CA LEU A 4 2.59 -1.23 10.73
C LEU A 4 2.76 0.22 11.19
N GLU A 5 1.68 0.91 11.55
CA GLU A 5 1.70 2.28 12.10
C GLU A 5 2.55 2.32 13.38
N SER A 6 2.34 1.37 14.30
CA SER A 6 3.10 1.30 15.55
C SER A 6 4.59 1.08 15.32
N LEU A 7 4.95 0.21 14.38
CA LEU A 7 6.35 -0.05 14.04
C LEU A 7 6.99 1.19 13.40
N LEU A 8 6.28 1.85 12.49
CA LEU A 8 6.78 3.04 11.81
C LEU A 8 6.99 4.19 12.79
N THR A 9 6.08 4.41 13.74
CA THR A 9 6.25 5.37 14.84
C THR A 9 7.46 5.04 15.71
N GLY A 10 7.69 3.75 16.01
CA GLY A 10 8.87 3.32 16.76
C GLY A 10 10.18 3.60 16.01
N LEU A 11 10.23 3.32 14.71
CA LEU A 11 11.39 3.61 13.85
C LEU A 11 11.65 5.11 13.73
N ALA A 12 10.58 5.91 13.66
CA ALA A 12 10.65 7.37 13.67
C ALA A 12 11.25 7.91 14.98
N GLY A 13 10.76 7.41 16.13
CA GLY A 13 11.21 7.84 17.45
C GLY A 13 12.69 7.56 17.76
N VAL A 14 13.31 6.61 17.07
CA VAL A 14 14.76 6.31 17.19
C VAL A 14 15.56 6.81 15.97
N CYS A 15 14.99 7.70 15.16
CA CYS A 15 15.62 8.32 13.98
C CYS A 15 16.20 7.29 12.98
N SER A 16 15.51 6.17 12.78
CA SER A 16 16.01 5.08 11.91
C SER A 16 16.15 5.53 10.45
N SER A 17 17.17 4.99 9.77
CA SER A 17 17.40 5.19 8.33
C SER A 17 17.53 3.85 7.61
N GLY A 18 16.70 3.63 6.58
CA GLY A 18 16.64 2.35 5.87
C GLY A 18 15.29 2.12 5.21
N ALA A 19 15.06 0.91 4.70
CA ALA A 19 13.81 0.52 4.05
C ALA A 19 13.04 -0.49 4.91
N LEU A 20 11.77 -0.21 5.19
CA LEU A 20 10.83 -1.14 5.82
C LEU A 20 10.03 -1.85 4.73
N ARG A 21 10.39 -3.10 4.45
CA ARG A 21 9.73 -3.92 3.40
C ARG A 21 8.51 -4.63 3.96
N VAL A 22 7.33 -4.37 3.39
CA VAL A 22 6.03 -4.91 3.79
C VAL A 22 5.70 -6.13 2.91
N GLY A 23 6.46 -7.22 3.09
CA GLY A 23 6.29 -8.44 2.28
C GLY A 23 6.47 -8.16 0.77
N ARG A 24 5.46 -8.54 -0.02
CA ARG A 24 5.36 -8.21 -1.46
C ARG A 24 4.48 -6.99 -1.73
N SER A 25 3.85 -6.43 -0.70
CA SER A 25 2.84 -5.39 -0.82
C SER A 25 3.45 -4.01 -1.00
N GLY A 26 4.67 -3.77 -0.52
CA GLY A 26 5.32 -2.47 -0.69
C GLY A 26 6.54 -2.24 0.20
N VAL A 27 7.05 -1.01 0.16
CA VAL A 27 8.23 -0.57 0.91
C VAL A 27 8.04 0.85 1.43
N VAL A 28 8.48 1.10 2.66
CA VAL A 28 8.57 2.45 3.24
C VAL A 28 10.04 2.82 3.40
N TYR A 29 10.50 3.90 2.79
CA TYR A 29 11.88 4.37 2.90
C TYR A 29 11.97 5.46 3.96
N LEU A 30 12.87 5.27 4.93
CA LEU A 30 13.10 6.21 6.03
C LEU A 30 14.50 6.81 5.98
N LEU A 31 14.58 8.07 6.40
CA LEU A 31 15.82 8.75 6.71
C LEU A 31 15.64 9.59 7.96
N GLU A 32 16.48 9.36 8.97
CA GLU A 32 16.45 10.09 10.25
C GLU A 32 15.05 10.11 10.87
N GLY A 33 14.32 8.99 10.74
CA GLY A 33 12.96 8.84 11.27
C GLY A 33 11.84 9.45 10.41
N LYS A 34 12.16 10.13 9.31
CA LYS A 34 11.18 10.68 8.36
C LYS A 34 10.97 9.72 7.19
N VAL A 35 9.75 9.68 6.64
CA VAL A 35 9.47 8.92 5.42
C VAL A 35 9.93 9.72 4.22
N THR A 36 10.88 9.21 3.44
CA THR A 36 11.37 9.85 2.21
C THR A 36 10.57 9.44 0.99
N TYR A 37 10.06 8.20 0.99
CA TYR A 37 9.22 7.67 -0.07
C TYR A 37 8.48 6.42 0.43
N MET A 38 7.38 6.09 -0.22
CA MET A 38 6.59 4.90 0.04
C MET A 38 6.00 4.38 -1.27
N GLU A 39 6.09 3.07 -1.48
CA GLU A 39 5.56 2.39 -2.66
C GLU A 39 4.69 1.20 -2.26
N SER A 40 3.60 0.99 -2.98
CA SER A 40 2.74 -0.19 -2.90
C SER A 40 2.72 -0.89 -4.25
N ALA A 41 2.68 -2.23 -4.24
CA ALA A 41 2.58 -3.04 -5.46
C ALA A 41 1.25 -2.83 -6.21
N GLU A 42 0.23 -2.33 -5.52
CA GLU A 42 -1.10 -2.13 -6.07
C GLU A 42 -1.29 -0.74 -6.71
N THR A 43 -0.33 0.18 -6.53
CA THR A 43 -0.41 1.56 -7.03
C THR A 43 0.80 1.89 -7.91
N PRO A 44 0.65 2.75 -8.93
CA PRO A 44 1.80 3.25 -9.67
C PRO A 44 2.83 3.92 -8.77
N GLY A 45 4.12 3.65 -9.04
CA GLY A 45 5.22 4.41 -8.44
C GLY A 45 5.35 5.79 -9.10
N VAL A 46 6.14 6.68 -8.48
CA VAL A 46 6.38 8.04 -9.01
C VAL A 46 6.98 8.00 -10.41
N GLU A 47 7.83 7.02 -10.72
CA GLU A 47 8.45 6.84 -12.03
C GLU A 47 7.41 6.54 -13.11
N GLU A 48 6.46 5.67 -12.81
CA GLU A 48 5.35 5.32 -13.71
C GLU A 48 4.43 6.52 -13.93
N LEU A 49 4.08 7.26 -12.87
CA LEU A 49 3.27 8.47 -12.99
C LEU A 49 3.93 9.53 -13.87
N LEU A 50 5.21 9.82 -13.64
CA LEU A 50 5.93 10.87 -14.39
C LEU A 50 6.15 10.49 -15.86
N THR A 51 6.26 9.21 -16.19
CA THR A 51 6.46 8.74 -17.56
C THR A 51 5.16 8.53 -18.32
N SER A 52 4.03 8.29 -17.64
CA SER A 52 2.72 8.02 -18.24
C SER A 52 2.26 9.09 -19.25
N GLY A 53 2.54 10.37 -18.95
CA GLY A 53 2.15 11.51 -19.80
C GLY A 53 3.10 11.77 -20.98
N GLY A 54 4.19 11.01 -21.12
CA GLY A 54 5.16 11.12 -22.20
C GLY A 54 6.07 12.35 -22.18
N ARG A 55 5.85 13.31 -21.26
CA ARG A 55 6.72 14.50 -21.09
C ARG A 55 8.09 14.12 -20.54
N VAL A 56 8.15 13.17 -19.60
CA VAL A 56 9.40 12.57 -19.13
C VAL A 56 9.57 11.24 -19.84
N SER A 57 10.63 11.08 -20.63
CA SER A 57 10.88 9.79 -21.27
C SER A 57 11.40 8.77 -20.26
N THR A 58 11.28 7.48 -20.58
CA THR A 58 11.85 6.41 -19.76
C THR A 58 13.37 6.57 -19.59
N ALA A 59 14.07 7.03 -20.64
CA ALA A 59 15.51 7.29 -20.59
C ALA A 59 15.86 8.46 -19.65
N ASP A 60 15.05 9.53 -19.63
CA ASP A 60 15.27 10.65 -18.71
C ASP A 60 15.04 10.22 -17.26
N MET A 61 14.02 9.39 -17.03
CA MET A 61 13.76 8.79 -15.73
C MET A 61 14.91 7.89 -15.27
N GLU A 62 15.39 6.97 -16.11
CA GLU A 62 16.52 6.09 -15.79
C GLU A 62 17.79 6.89 -15.44
N ARG A 63 18.05 7.99 -16.16
CA ARG A 63 19.15 8.91 -15.85
C ARG A 63 18.97 9.56 -14.47
N ALA A 64 17.77 10.03 -14.15
CA ALA A 64 17.46 10.65 -12.86
C ALA A 64 17.64 9.65 -11.69
N VAL A 65 17.11 8.43 -11.84
CA VAL A 65 17.25 7.34 -10.87
C VAL A 65 18.72 6.96 -10.65
N THR A 66 19.51 6.91 -11.71
CA THR A 66 20.93 6.56 -11.64
C THR A 66 21.75 7.62 -10.90
N ARG A 67 21.46 8.91 -11.12
CA ARG A 67 22.18 10.00 -10.45
C ARG A 67 21.83 10.14 -8.96
N ARG A 68 20.63 9.74 -8.56
CA ARG A 68 20.14 9.80 -7.15
C ARG A 68 20.16 11.21 -6.55
N GLU A 69 19.86 12.22 -7.36
CA GLU A 69 19.91 13.64 -7.02
C GLU A 69 18.50 14.22 -6.75
N GLY A 70 17.55 13.40 -6.27
CA GLY A 70 16.22 13.91 -5.85
C GLY A 70 15.35 14.50 -6.96
N GLY A 71 15.65 14.23 -8.23
CA GLY A 71 14.94 14.76 -9.39
C GLY A 71 15.64 15.93 -10.09
N GLU A 72 16.80 16.40 -9.60
CA GLU A 72 17.53 17.53 -10.19
C GLU A 72 17.77 17.43 -11.71
N PRO A 73 18.09 16.26 -12.29
CA PRO A 73 18.22 16.11 -13.74
C PRO A 73 16.93 16.44 -14.50
N LEU A 74 15.76 16.14 -13.92
CA LEU A 74 14.46 16.43 -14.54
C LEU A 74 14.13 17.93 -14.50
N PHE A 75 14.58 18.63 -13.46
CA PHE A 75 14.37 20.07 -13.31
C PHE A 75 15.30 20.88 -14.21
N SER A 76 16.58 20.53 -14.21
CA SER A 76 17.60 21.23 -15.01
C SER A 76 17.36 21.13 -16.51
N GLU A 77 16.74 20.04 -16.97
CA GLU A 77 16.34 19.85 -18.37
C GLU A 77 14.92 20.41 -18.68
N GLY A 78 14.24 21.01 -17.69
CA GLY A 78 12.92 21.62 -17.86
C GLY A 78 11.78 20.63 -18.12
N LEU A 79 11.98 19.35 -17.82
CA LEU A 79 11.00 18.27 -18.04
C LEU A 79 9.89 18.27 -16.97
N LEU A 80 10.20 18.82 -15.79
CA LEU A 80 9.34 18.84 -14.62
C LEU A 80 9.68 20.06 -13.74
N THR A 81 8.71 20.60 -13.01
CA THR A 81 8.98 21.53 -11.91
C THR A 81 9.10 20.79 -10.57
N ARG A 82 9.67 21.46 -9.56
CA ARG A 82 9.75 20.89 -8.20
C ARG A 82 8.35 20.63 -7.62
N GLU A 83 7.41 21.51 -7.90
CA GLU A 83 6.02 21.43 -7.44
C GLU A 83 5.29 20.23 -8.08
N GLU A 84 5.52 20.01 -9.38
CA GLU A 84 4.95 18.85 -10.07
C GLU A 84 5.50 17.53 -9.51
N LEU A 85 6.80 17.47 -9.17
CA LEU A 85 7.36 16.30 -8.48
C LEU A 85 6.76 16.15 -7.07
N ALA A 86 6.67 17.25 -6.32
CA ALA A 86 6.13 17.24 -4.96
C ALA A 86 4.70 16.69 -4.92
N GLU A 87 3.86 17.09 -5.89
CA GLU A 87 2.49 16.59 -5.99
C GLU A 87 2.44 15.11 -6.40
N ALA A 88 3.27 14.68 -7.36
CA ALA A 88 3.35 13.27 -7.75
C ALA A 88 3.80 12.38 -6.58
N LEU A 89 4.79 12.83 -5.79
CA LEU A 89 5.26 12.15 -4.60
C LEU A 89 4.18 12.08 -3.53
N ARG A 90 3.50 13.20 -3.25
CA ARG A 90 2.41 13.25 -2.26
C ARG A 90 1.28 12.30 -2.62
N ARG A 91 0.87 12.26 -3.90
CA ARG A 91 -0.12 11.30 -4.42
C ARG A 91 0.33 9.86 -4.18
N THR A 92 1.54 9.51 -4.63
CA THR A 92 2.10 8.15 -4.54
C THR A 92 2.22 7.67 -3.09
N VAL A 93 2.77 8.53 -2.21
CA VAL A 93 3.01 8.20 -0.80
C VAL A 93 1.70 8.04 -0.05
N LEU A 94 0.71 8.92 -0.27
CA LEU A 94 -0.57 8.84 0.43
C LEU A 94 -1.40 7.63 -0.02
N ASP A 95 -1.39 7.29 -1.31
CA ASP A 95 -2.08 6.08 -1.79
C ASP A 95 -1.38 4.81 -1.29
N SER A 96 -0.05 4.77 -1.34
CA SER A 96 0.71 3.66 -0.79
C SER A 96 0.47 3.50 0.71
N ALA A 97 0.43 4.61 1.46
CA ALA A 97 0.19 4.60 2.89
C ALA A 97 -1.23 4.10 3.22
N LEU A 98 -2.24 4.58 2.49
CA LEU A 98 -3.62 4.13 2.66
C LEU A 98 -3.74 2.61 2.52
N LEU A 99 -3.11 2.03 1.48
CA LEU A 99 -3.16 0.60 1.23
C LEU A 99 -2.30 -0.21 2.20
N LEU A 100 -1.05 0.22 2.46
CA LEU A 100 -0.13 -0.52 3.32
C LEU A 100 -0.57 -0.50 4.78
N PHE A 101 -1.07 0.62 5.30
CA PHE A 101 -1.63 0.66 6.65
C PHE A 101 -2.89 -0.20 6.75
N GLY A 102 -3.65 -0.35 5.65
CA GLY A 102 -4.77 -1.29 5.50
C GLY A 102 -4.46 -2.77 5.78
N LEU A 103 -3.19 -3.17 5.79
CA LEU A 103 -2.82 -4.58 5.88
C LEU A 103 -2.79 -5.09 7.33
N ASP A 104 -3.70 -6.00 7.66
CA ASP A 104 -3.78 -6.61 9.00
C ASP A 104 -2.70 -7.66 9.29
N HIS A 105 -2.12 -8.28 8.24
CA HIS A 105 -1.25 -9.45 8.38
C HIS A 105 0.15 -9.27 7.78
N ALA A 106 0.55 -8.02 7.53
CA ALA A 106 1.89 -7.73 7.06
C ALA A 106 2.95 -8.15 8.09
N ARG A 107 4.04 -8.74 7.60
CA ARG A 107 5.25 -9.02 8.38
C ARG A 107 6.39 -8.14 7.89
N PRO A 108 6.43 -6.85 8.31
CA PRO A 108 7.42 -5.92 7.82
C PRO A 108 8.84 -6.32 8.25
N LYS A 109 9.81 -6.09 7.37
CA LYS A 109 11.23 -6.36 7.61
C LYS A 109 12.04 -5.10 7.32
N PHE A 110 12.75 -4.60 8.34
CA PHE A 110 13.59 -3.43 8.20
C PHE A 110 14.97 -3.80 7.62
N ARG A 111 15.43 -3.02 6.65
CA ARG A 111 16.72 -3.12 5.98
C ARG A 111 17.48 -1.81 6.22
N PRO A 112 18.45 -1.79 7.16
CA PRO A 112 19.24 -0.60 7.42
C PRO A 112 19.96 -0.11 6.17
N SER A 113 20.14 1.21 6.07
CA SER A 113 20.92 1.88 5.01
C SER A 113 20.39 1.77 3.58
N GLU A 114 19.32 1.00 3.33
CA GLU A 114 18.64 0.96 2.04
C GLU A 114 17.86 2.26 1.80
N ARG A 115 18.04 2.88 0.61
CA ARG A 115 17.52 4.21 0.29
C ARG A 115 16.91 4.27 -1.10
N HIS A 116 15.82 5.00 -1.21
CA HIS A 116 15.23 5.38 -2.49
C HIS A 116 16.15 6.35 -3.25
N TRP A 117 16.05 6.40 -4.59
CA TRP A 117 16.88 7.29 -5.42
C TRP A 117 16.57 8.78 -5.20
N LEU A 118 15.38 9.09 -4.70
CA LEU A 118 14.99 10.46 -4.34
C LEU A 118 15.81 11.04 -3.17
N GLY A 119 16.49 10.20 -2.39
CA GLY A 119 17.37 10.64 -1.32
C GLY A 119 16.65 11.49 -0.25
N PRO A 120 17.38 12.40 0.43
CA PRO A 120 16.86 13.23 1.52
C PRO A 120 16.00 14.42 1.08
N HIS A 121 15.84 14.64 -0.23
CA HIS A 121 15.30 15.88 -0.77
C HIS A 121 13.80 16.07 -0.52
N TRP A 122 13.11 14.98 -0.21
CA TRP A 122 11.66 14.92 0.00
C TRP A 122 11.39 14.11 1.26
N HIS A 123 10.51 14.61 2.13
CA HIS A 123 10.16 13.90 3.35
C HIS A 123 8.72 14.16 3.80
N PHE A 124 8.18 13.20 4.54
CA PHE A 124 6.87 13.23 5.16
C PHE A 124 7.04 12.82 6.62
N GLU A 125 6.35 13.53 7.52
CA GLU A 125 6.33 13.16 8.93
C GLU A 125 5.44 11.94 9.13
N VAL A 126 5.91 10.97 9.93
CA VAL A 126 5.18 9.72 10.16
C VAL A 126 3.81 9.97 10.80
N GLY A 127 3.75 10.89 11.75
CA GLY A 127 2.49 11.27 12.40
C GLY A 127 1.47 11.83 11.42
N GLU A 128 1.88 12.77 10.56
CA GLU A 128 1.01 13.38 9.56
C GLU A 128 0.47 12.35 8.55
N LEU A 129 1.31 11.39 8.11
CA LEU A 129 0.86 10.31 7.23
C LEU A 129 -0.17 9.42 7.90
N ILE A 130 0.03 9.05 9.17
CA ILE A 130 -0.90 8.22 9.93
C ILE A 130 -2.23 8.95 10.13
N GLU A 131 -2.19 10.23 10.51
CA GLU A 131 -3.38 11.06 10.71
C GLU A 131 -4.18 11.22 9.42
N GLU A 132 -3.52 11.56 8.31
CA GLU A 132 -4.20 11.72 7.02
C GLU A 132 -4.78 10.39 6.49
N CYS A 133 -4.07 9.28 6.65
CA CYS A 133 -4.61 7.96 6.30
C CYS A 133 -5.80 7.58 7.19
N GLY A 134 -5.74 7.90 8.49
CA GLY A 134 -6.85 7.72 9.42
C GLY A 134 -8.08 8.54 9.01
N ARG A 135 -7.89 9.82 8.67
CA ARG A 135 -8.95 10.70 8.17
C ARG A 135 -9.61 10.14 6.90
N ARG A 136 -8.81 9.72 5.92
CA ARG A 136 -9.31 9.11 4.67
C ARG A 136 -10.05 7.81 4.90
N THR A 137 -9.54 6.94 5.78
CA THR A 137 -10.20 5.67 6.12
C THR A 137 -11.55 5.94 6.78
N ALA A 138 -11.61 6.89 7.73
CA ALA A 138 -12.86 7.29 8.37
C ALA A 138 -13.88 7.88 7.38
N GLU A 139 -13.42 8.65 6.39
CA GLU A 139 -14.25 9.17 5.31
C GLU A 139 -14.84 8.04 4.44
N LEU A 140 -14.03 7.05 4.06
CA LEU A 140 -14.51 5.88 3.34
C LEU A 140 -15.53 5.06 4.16
N ASP A 141 -15.26 4.85 5.45
CA ASP A 141 -16.13 4.07 6.34
C ASP A 141 -17.46 4.78 6.65
N GLN A 142 -17.46 6.12 6.64
CA GLN A 142 -18.69 6.90 6.77
C GLN A 142 -19.64 6.68 5.59
N VAL A 143 -19.10 6.51 4.37
CA VAL A 143 -19.91 6.23 3.18
C VAL A 143 -20.34 4.78 3.13
N TRP A 144 -19.41 3.84 3.37
CA TRP A 144 -19.67 2.41 3.34
C TRP A 144 -18.73 1.70 4.33
N PRO A 145 -19.22 1.14 5.47
CA PRO A 145 -18.37 0.64 6.55
C PRO A 145 -17.87 -0.80 6.30
N SER A 146 -17.34 -1.06 5.11
CA SER A 146 -16.74 -2.34 4.73
C SER A 146 -15.79 -2.15 3.55
N ASP A 147 -14.73 -2.97 3.50
CA ASP A 147 -13.76 -3.04 2.41
C ASP A 147 -14.18 -3.98 1.26
N GLU A 148 -15.38 -4.56 1.30
CA GLU A 148 -15.82 -5.58 0.33
C GLU A 148 -15.85 -5.09 -1.12
N LEU A 149 -15.99 -3.77 -1.31
CA LEU A 149 -15.98 -3.11 -2.62
C LEU A 149 -14.58 -2.82 -3.13
N ASP A 150 -13.59 -2.69 -2.24
CA ASP A 150 -12.27 -2.13 -2.55
C ASP A 150 -11.45 -3.05 -3.46
N ALA A 151 -11.72 -4.36 -3.41
CA ALA A 151 -11.07 -5.40 -4.21
C ALA A 151 -12.01 -6.11 -5.20
N ALA A 152 -13.30 -5.76 -5.21
CA ALA A 152 -14.26 -6.39 -6.12
C ALA A 152 -14.30 -5.67 -7.47
N PRO A 153 -14.57 -6.38 -8.59
CA PRO A 153 -14.84 -5.73 -9.86
C PRO A 153 -15.97 -4.70 -9.76
N VAL A 154 -15.77 -3.53 -10.34
CA VAL A 154 -16.79 -2.47 -10.39
C VAL A 154 -17.77 -2.80 -11.49
N VAL A 155 -19.00 -3.20 -11.11
CA VAL A 155 -20.05 -3.61 -12.04
C VAL A 155 -21.24 -2.65 -11.91
N PRO A 156 -21.50 -1.78 -12.89
CA PRO A 156 -22.69 -0.95 -12.91
C PRO A 156 -23.97 -1.79 -12.93
N VAL A 157 -25.04 -1.30 -12.29
CA VAL A 157 -26.35 -1.97 -12.38
C VAL A 157 -26.90 -1.90 -13.80
N PRO A 158 -27.57 -2.97 -14.30
CA PRO A 158 -28.12 -2.98 -15.66
C PRO A 158 -29.33 -2.05 -15.83
N ARG A 159 -29.94 -1.60 -14.73
CA ARG A 159 -31.09 -0.69 -14.71
C ARG A 159 -30.93 0.26 -13.53
N LEU A 160 -31.10 1.55 -13.78
CA LEU A 160 -31.03 2.57 -12.73
C LEU A 160 -32.21 2.43 -11.75
N PRO A 161 -31.98 2.71 -10.46
CA PRO A 161 -33.07 2.86 -9.51
C PRO A 161 -33.82 4.17 -9.77
N GLY A 162 -34.95 4.08 -10.50
CA GLY A 162 -35.82 5.22 -10.78
C GLY A 162 -35.54 5.92 -12.13
N GLU A 163 -36.10 7.12 -12.31
CA GLU A 163 -36.08 7.83 -13.59
C GLU A 163 -34.80 8.66 -13.81
N ARG A 164 -34.13 9.12 -12.74
CA ARG A 164 -32.98 10.02 -12.79
C ARG A 164 -32.00 9.75 -11.67
N VAL A 165 -30.72 9.98 -11.94
CA VAL A 165 -29.61 9.87 -10.99
C VAL A 165 -28.71 11.09 -11.19
N SER A 166 -28.23 11.67 -10.08
CA SER A 166 -27.24 12.75 -10.11
C SER A 166 -25.87 12.18 -9.82
N LEU A 167 -24.89 12.48 -10.67
CA LEU A 167 -23.52 12.01 -10.55
C LEU A 167 -22.57 13.20 -10.47
N THR A 168 -21.55 13.09 -9.64
CA THR A 168 -20.38 13.97 -9.70
C THR A 168 -19.48 13.57 -10.86
N ASP A 169 -18.58 14.47 -11.29
CA ASP A 169 -17.62 14.20 -12.38
C ASP A 169 -16.79 12.93 -12.12
N ARG A 170 -16.32 12.75 -10.87
CA ARG A 170 -15.56 11.55 -10.47
C ARG A 170 -16.39 10.26 -10.55
N GLN A 171 -17.66 10.32 -10.18
CA GLN A 171 -18.55 9.16 -10.20
C GLN A 171 -18.89 8.78 -11.65
N TRP A 172 -19.11 9.79 -12.50
CA TRP A 172 -19.29 9.59 -13.93
C TRP A 172 -18.06 8.95 -14.59
N GLU A 173 -16.87 9.47 -14.29
CA GLU A 173 -15.59 8.94 -14.79
C GLU A 173 -15.39 7.47 -14.39
N VAL A 174 -15.67 7.10 -13.14
CA VAL A 174 -15.62 5.70 -12.70
C VAL A 174 -16.64 4.83 -13.44
N LEU A 175 -17.90 5.27 -13.55
CA LEU A 175 -18.96 4.48 -14.16
C LEU A 175 -18.73 4.23 -15.66
N VAL A 176 -18.30 5.23 -16.42
CA VAL A 176 -18.10 5.09 -17.87
C VAL A 176 -16.93 4.19 -18.22
N HIS A 177 -15.97 4.02 -17.29
CA HIS A 177 -14.81 3.15 -17.46
C HIS A 177 -14.95 1.78 -16.76
N ALA A 178 -16.01 1.57 -15.99
CA ALA A 178 -16.31 0.29 -15.34
C ALA A 178 -16.79 -0.74 -16.37
N ASP A 179 -15.88 -1.61 -16.80
CA ASP A 179 -16.12 -2.70 -17.77
C ASP A 179 -16.67 -3.98 -17.12
N GLY A 180 -16.95 -3.96 -15.82
CA GLY A 180 -17.42 -5.10 -15.04
C GLY A 180 -16.32 -6.10 -14.64
N ALA A 181 -15.06 -5.85 -15.02
CA ALA A 181 -13.91 -6.68 -14.66
C ALA A 181 -12.89 -5.93 -13.80
N ALA A 182 -12.67 -4.64 -14.08
CA ALA A 182 -11.68 -3.83 -13.38
C ALA A 182 -12.09 -3.56 -11.92
N THR A 183 -11.15 -3.76 -11.01
CA THR A 183 -11.22 -3.36 -9.60
C THR A 183 -11.03 -1.84 -9.44
N PRO A 184 -11.39 -1.25 -8.28
CA PRO A 184 -11.16 0.16 -8.02
C PRO A 184 -9.70 0.61 -8.21
N LEU A 185 -8.72 -0.21 -7.80
CA LEU A 185 -7.30 0.14 -7.94
C LEU A 185 -6.83 0.08 -9.39
N GLU A 186 -7.34 -0.87 -10.19
CA GLU A 186 -7.08 -0.92 -11.63
C GLU A 186 -7.72 0.27 -12.36
N LEU A 187 -8.92 0.69 -11.95
CA LEU A 187 -9.54 1.91 -12.46
C LEU A 187 -8.75 3.15 -12.06
N ALA A 188 -8.29 3.27 -10.82
CA ALA A 188 -7.45 4.39 -10.39
C ALA A 188 -6.19 4.54 -11.26
N ARG A 189 -5.51 3.42 -11.57
CA ARG A 189 -4.38 3.39 -12.50
C ARG A 189 -4.76 3.83 -13.90
N ARG A 190 -5.85 3.29 -14.46
CA ARG A 190 -6.31 3.61 -15.83
C ARG A 190 -6.75 5.08 -16.00
N LEU A 191 -7.31 5.66 -14.95
CA LEU A 191 -7.87 7.01 -14.97
C LEU A 191 -6.85 8.10 -14.59
N ASP A 192 -5.63 7.72 -14.21
CA ASP A 192 -4.66 8.60 -13.54
C ASP A 192 -5.32 9.38 -12.38
N ARG A 193 -5.96 8.61 -11.48
CA ARG A 193 -6.59 9.11 -10.26
C ARG A 193 -5.98 8.45 -9.05
N THR A 194 -6.10 9.11 -7.90
CA THR A 194 -5.65 8.51 -6.65
C THR A 194 -6.55 7.33 -6.27
N ALA A 195 -5.97 6.29 -5.67
CA ALA A 195 -6.71 5.15 -5.15
C ALA A 195 -7.83 5.62 -4.22
N PHE A 196 -7.52 6.56 -3.32
CA PHE A 196 -8.50 7.16 -2.42
C PHE A 196 -9.72 7.74 -3.15
N THR A 197 -9.52 8.57 -4.18
CA THR A 197 -10.62 9.20 -4.92
C THR A 197 -11.52 8.18 -5.60
N VAL A 198 -10.94 7.13 -6.18
CA VAL A 198 -11.71 6.09 -6.86
C VAL A 198 -12.45 5.21 -5.85
N LEU A 199 -11.81 4.82 -4.75
CA LEU A 199 -12.47 4.06 -3.67
C LEU A 199 -13.66 4.83 -3.10
N LEU A 200 -13.51 6.13 -2.85
CA LEU A 200 -14.60 6.97 -2.36
C LEU A 200 -15.75 7.03 -3.37
N ALA A 201 -15.46 7.27 -4.65
CA ALA A 201 -16.47 7.28 -5.70
C ALA A 201 -17.19 5.93 -5.82
N VAL A 202 -16.48 4.80 -5.74
CA VAL A 202 -17.08 3.45 -5.79
C VAL A 202 -17.99 3.22 -4.58
N ARG A 203 -17.55 3.56 -3.36
CA ARG A 203 -18.39 3.43 -2.15
C ARG A 203 -19.64 4.31 -2.23
N GLU A 204 -19.53 5.53 -2.75
CA GLU A 204 -20.69 6.42 -2.98
C GLU A 204 -21.66 5.87 -4.03
N LEU A 205 -21.15 5.35 -5.15
CA LEU A 205 -21.95 4.71 -6.19
C LEU A 205 -22.69 3.47 -5.66
N ALA A 206 -22.02 2.66 -4.83
CA ALA A 206 -22.63 1.50 -4.19
C ALA A 206 -23.70 1.90 -3.16
N ALA A 207 -23.45 2.96 -2.38
CA ALA A 207 -24.43 3.53 -1.45
C ALA A 207 -25.68 4.07 -2.17
N ALA A 208 -25.52 4.57 -3.41
CA ALA A 208 -26.61 5.02 -4.27
C ALA A 208 -27.30 3.88 -5.07
N ASP A 209 -26.97 2.61 -4.80
CA ASP A 209 -27.48 1.42 -5.51
C ASP A 209 -27.21 1.44 -7.03
N LEU A 210 -26.09 2.06 -7.44
CA LEU A 210 -25.67 2.15 -8.84
C LEU A 210 -24.65 1.08 -9.24
N LEU A 211 -24.16 0.31 -8.28
CA LEU A 211 -23.26 -0.82 -8.49
C LEU A 211 -23.90 -2.12 -8.00
N VAL A 212 -23.58 -3.22 -8.69
CA VAL A 212 -23.88 -4.57 -8.21
C VAL A 212 -23.00 -4.84 -7.01
N LYS A 213 -23.61 -5.00 -5.83
CA LYS A 213 -22.90 -5.30 -4.59
C LYS A 213 -22.32 -6.72 -4.66
N PRO A 214 -21.03 -6.91 -4.29
CA PRO A 214 -20.42 -8.23 -4.26
C PRO A 214 -21.27 -9.16 -3.41
N ARG A 215 -21.62 -10.33 -3.95
CA ARG A 215 -22.26 -11.36 -3.13
C ARG A 215 -21.20 -11.85 -2.16
N ARG A 216 -21.41 -11.61 -0.86
CA ARG A 216 -20.60 -12.25 0.19
C ARG A 216 -20.64 -13.76 -0.05
N ALA A 217 -19.53 -14.34 -0.48
CA ALA A 217 -19.43 -15.78 -0.61
C ALA A 217 -19.73 -16.38 0.78
N PRO A 218 -20.61 -17.39 0.90
CA PRO A 218 -20.78 -18.06 2.18
C PRO A 218 -19.41 -18.54 2.63
N ALA A 219 -19.01 -18.17 3.85
CA ALA A 219 -17.76 -18.61 4.42
C ALA A 219 -17.72 -20.14 4.31
N LEU A 220 -16.80 -20.67 3.50
CA LEU A 220 -16.57 -22.11 3.47
C LEU A 220 -16.35 -22.55 4.91
N PRO A 221 -17.04 -23.60 5.41
CA PRO A 221 -16.85 -24.06 6.78
C PRO A 221 -15.36 -24.29 6.96
N ARG A 222 -14.76 -23.55 7.92
CA ARG A 222 -13.37 -23.76 8.30
C ARG A 222 -13.22 -25.26 8.51
N ARG A 223 -12.42 -25.90 7.66
CA ARG A 223 -12.13 -27.32 7.75
C ARG A 223 -11.68 -27.52 9.19
N SER A 224 -12.52 -28.16 10.01
CA SER A 224 -12.23 -28.41 11.41
C SER A 224 -10.84 -29.04 11.44
N ALA A 225 -9.96 -28.44 12.24
CA ALA A 225 -8.64 -28.99 12.46
C ALA A 225 -8.82 -30.48 12.74
N LYS A 226 -8.10 -31.30 11.95
CA LYS A 226 -8.01 -32.74 12.14
C LYS A 226 -7.81 -32.98 13.65
N PRO A 227 -8.56 -33.90 14.29
CA PRO A 227 -8.34 -34.21 15.70
C PRO A 227 -6.86 -34.56 15.87
N PRO A 228 -6.23 -34.19 17.01
CA PRO A 228 -4.80 -34.35 17.18
C PRO A 228 -4.46 -35.83 17.02
N GLY A 229 -3.87 -36.16 15.87
CA GLY A 229 -3.06 -37.35 15.74
C GLY A 229 -1.94 -37.19 16.75
N THR A 230 -1.70 -38.23 17.53
CA THR A 230 -0.60 -38.33 18.48
C THR A 230 0.73 -38.10 17.77
N ASP A 231 1.13 -36.85 17.68
CA ASP A 231 2.48 -36.46 17.34
C ASP A 231 3.29 -36.66 18.61
N VAL A 232 4.10 -37.73 18.60
CA VAL A 232 5.09 -37.98 19.63
C VAL A 232 6.06 -36.81 19.57
N ARG A 233 5.86 -35.85 20.47
CA ARG A 233 6.82 -34.77 20.70
C ARG A 233 8.17 -35.38 21.04
N HIS A 234 9.13 -35.25 20.13
CA HIS A 234 10.53 -35.18 20.53
C HIS A 234 10.69 -33.91 21.36
N GLU A 235 10.91 -34.07 22.66
CA GLU A 235 11.38 -32.99 23.51
C GLU A 235 12.69 -32.43 22.95
N PRO A 236 12.91 -31.11 22.99
CA PRO A 236 14.21 -30.55 22.68
C PRO A 236 15.18 -31.07 23.73
N ALA A 237 16.18 -31.86 23.30
CA ALA A 237 17.21 -32.39 24.17
C ALA A 237 17.77 -31.28 25.07
N GLU A 238 17.58 -31.44 26.39
CA GLU A 238 18.10 -30.49 27.35
C GLU A 238 19.61 -30.37 27.18
N LEU A 239 20.10 -29.14 26.96
CA LEU A 239 21.51 -28.82 26.75
C LEU A 239 22.43 -29.41 27.85
N SER A 240 21.90 -29.58 29.06
CA SER A 240 22.51 -30.23 30.22
C SER A 240 22.85 -31.71 29.99
N LEU A 241 22.04 -32.42 29.22
CA LEU A 241 22.25 -33.85 28.90
C LEU A 241 23.35 -34.02 27.85
N LEU A 242 23.42 -33.10 26.88
CA LEU A 242 24.50 -33.05 25.87
C LEU A 242 25.85 -32.68 26.50
N LEU A 243 25.86 -31.76 27.47
CA LEU A 243 27.09 -31.40 28.20
C LEU A 243 27.60 -32.54 29.09
N ARG A 244 26.69 -33.34 29.68
CA ARG A 244 27.06 -34.54 30.46
C ARG A 244 27.63 -35.65 29.59
N LEU A 245 27.07 -35.89 28.41
CA LEU A 245 27.57 -36.89 27.46
C LEU A 245 28.96 -36.52 26.92
N LYS A 246 29.19 -35.23 26.63
CA LYS A 246 30.52 -34.75 26.22
C LYS A 246 31.58 -34.97 27.31
N ALA A 247 31.27 -34.60 28.56
CA ALA A 247 32.20 -34.77 29.67
C ALA A 247 32.57 -36.24 29.96
N GLY A 248 31.65 -37.19 29.69
CA GLY A 248 31.93 -38.62 29.82
C GLY A 248 32.79 -39.21 28.70
N LEU A 249 32.75 -38.62 27.50
CA LEU A 249 33.57 -39.06 26.36
C LEU A 249 35.00 -38.51 26.40
N GLU A 250 35.22 -37.37 27.06
CA GLU A 250 36.56 -36.77 27.23
C GLU A 250 37.38 -37.42 28.36
N GLN A 251 36.81 -38.38 29.10
CA GLN A 251 37.50 -39.17 30.14
C GLN A 251 37.82 -40.61 29.72
N LEU A 252 37.70 -40.93 28.43
CA LEU A 252 38.20 -42.15 27.79
C LEU A 252 39.42 -41.82 26.92
#